data_AF-A0A7X9DCM7-F1
#
_entry.id   AF-A0A7X9DCM7-F1
#
_cell.length_a   1.000
_cell.length_b   1.000
_cell.length_c   1.000
_cell.angle_alpha   90.00
_cell.angle_beta   90.00
_cell.angle_gamma   90.00
#
_symmetry.space_group_name_H-M   'P 1'
#
loop_
_entity.id
_entity.type
_entity.pdbx_description
1 polymer ?
#
loop_
_entity_poly.entity_id
_entity_poly.type
_entity_poly.pdbx_seq_one_letter_code
_entity_poly.pdbx_strand_id
1 'polypeptide(L)'
;MTGSKTKSEAQITDFMPIKDLFVSAWDLFVDRLGQMVVLILISFAFAFICSALFVFILFFILGSYLGLSLANLSNFNFESLLSKIDPSILITFGLVLVIFVIVFIIFQAIVSIASILIIGSDEKITLSEAFKKGFNLIIPLFLTSFFLNLVIFGGLWLFVFPAIIFTIFLAWTNLEVVLSGKKYFQALKGSYTIVSQNFGPIFVRWLAFLGLYIVFLAIIPGILNSVSESLTFMSGIITFLANLILPWLSMAYFILLYKEAKEQTDWDTKTSLAWVYIVSLIGWIVGIVMIVGMVFVFGNLAKQGLNSLEKGDFKQEIINDLDKELNLDIDKTMDENFLGEYIQNTTDAEYGEVATTLKIKKNGIASKIIVYGTGEDVYLENGNWDLVDGQLVVSFNPEDKDTYYEQIFKLNENGGLTEVVAEEENYDSDTNSYERIGEDQNIDFQGN
;
A
#
# COMPACT_ATOMS: atom_id res chain seq x y z
N MET A 1 -29.79 51.27 41.95
CA MET A 1 -30.91 50.35 41.70
C MET A 1 -30.58 49.52 40.47
N THR A 2 -29.86 48.42 40.71
CA THR A 2 -29.45 47.41 39.74
C THR A 2 -30.61 46.46 39.53
N GLY A 3 -31.38 46.68 38.47
CA GLY A 3 -32.45 45.79 38.04
C GLY A 3 -31.85 44.48 37.54
N SER A 4 -31.73 43.50 38.45
CA SER A 4 -31.55 42.10 38.12
C SER A 4 -32.73 41.69 37.22
N LYS A 5 -32.51 41.67 35.91
CA LYS A 5 -33.39 40.95 34.99
C LYS A 5 -33.22 39.48 35.34
N THR A 6 -34.13 38.96 36.15
CA THR A 6 -34.38 37.53 36.25
C THR A 6 -34.43 37.00 34.82
N LYS A 7 -33.43 36.19 34.44
CA LYS A 7 -33.48 35.37 33.22
C LYS A 7 -34.82 34.63 33.35
N SER A 8 -35.82 35.08 32.60
CA SER A 8 -37.05 34.33 32.33
C SER A 8 -36.62 32.88 32.18
N GLU A 9 -37.21 31.97 32.94
CA GLU A 9 -37.02 30.52 32.79
C GLU A 9 -37.15 30.23 31.30
N ALA A 10 -36.01 30.15 30.62
CA ALA A 10 -35.95 29.88 29.21
C ALA A 10 -36.43 28.45 29.14
N GLN A 11 -37.65 28.27 28.66
CA GLN A 11 -38.21 26.95 28.41
C GLN A 11 -37.11 26.18 27.68
N ILE A 12 -36.64 25.10 28.33
CA ILE A 12 -35.72 24.15 27.71
C ILE A 12 -36.48 23.66 26.48
N THR A 13 -36.15 24.22 25.32
CA THR A 13 -36.74 23.79 24.06
C THR A 13 -36.21 22.39 23.83
N ASP A 14 -37.09 21.41 23.95
CA ASP A 14 -36.75 20.02 23.69
C ASP A 14 -36.18 19.89 22.27
N PHE A 15 -35.25 18.96 22.07
CA PHE A 15 -34.69 18.74 20.74
C PHE A 15 -35.79 18.36 19.75
N MET A 16 -35.75 18.90 18.54
CA MET A 16 -36.66 18.58 17.43
C MET A 16 -36.77 17.07 17.27
N PRO A 17 -37.99 16.53 17.10
CA PRO A 17 -38.18 15.12 16.79
C PRO A 17 -37.30 14.70 15.60
N ILE A 18 -36.77 13.48 15.64
CA ILE A 18 -35.84 12.97 14.62
C ILE A 18 -36.40 13.15 13.21
N LYS A 19 -37.70 12.90 13.03
CA LYS A 19 -38.43 13.11 11.78
C LYS A 19 -38.33 14.56 11.29
N ASP A 20 -38.60 15.53 12.18
CA ASP A 20 -38.63 16.95 11.82
C ASP A 20 -37.22 17.48 11.54
N LEU A 21 -36.21 16.96 12.25
CA LEU A 21 -34.80 17.22 11.95
C LEU A 21 -34.41 16.69 10.55
N PHE A 22 -34.87 15.49 10.16
CA PHE A 22 -34.66 14.97 8.81
C PHE A 22 -35.36 15.77 7.73
N VAL A 23 -36.62 16.16 7.96
CA VAL A 23 -37.39 17.00 7.02
C VAL A 23 -36.69 18.35 6.85
N SER A 24 -36.30 19.00 7.95
CA SER A 24 -35.59 20.28 7.91
C SER A 24 -34.22 20.14 7.22
N ALA A 25 -33.50 19.04 7.45
CA ALA A 25 -32.24 18.76 6.77
C ALA A 25 -32.42 18.54 5.27
N TRP A 26 -33.51 17.88 4.87
CA TRP A 26 -33.87 17.68 3.47
C TRP A 26 -34.24 19.01 2.80
N ASP A 27 -35.06 19.84 3.44
CA ASP A 27 -35.45 21.15 2.91
C ASP A 27 -34.24 22.08 2.76
N LEU A 28 -33.36 22.10 3.76
CA LEU A 28 -32.10 22.84 3.70
C LEU A 28 -31.20 22.30 2.58
N PHE A 29 -31.11 20.98 2.41
CA PHE A 29 -30.36 20.36 1.33
C PHE A 29 -30.92 20.78 -0.05
N VAL A 30 -32.23 20.68 -0.25
CA VAL A 30 -32.89 21.03 -1.52
C VAL A 30 -32.72 22.52 -1.85
N ASP A 31 -32.85 23.41 -0.86
CA ASP A 31 -32.62 24.86 -1.07
C ASP A 31 -31.18 25.17 -1.51
N ARG A 32 -30.21 24.35 -1.10
CA ARG A 32 -28.78 24.52 -1.41
C ARG A 32 -28.25 23.62 -2.52
N LEU A 33 -29.09 22.75 -3.08
CA LEU A 33 -28.68 21.72 -4.05
C LEU A 33 -27.96 22.30 -5.26
N GLY A 34 -28.45 23.41 -5.83
CA GLY A 34 -27.83 24.05 -6.99
C GLY A 34 -26.39 24.49 -6.72
N GLN A 35 -26.12 25.08 -5.55
CA GLN A 35 -24.77 25.50 -5.16
C GLN A 35 -23.87 24.29 -4.90
N MET A 36 -24.39 23.23 -4.31
CA MET A 36 -23.67 21.97 -4.07
C MET A 36 -23.27 21.27 -5.37
N VAL A 37 -24.17 21.20 -6.35
CA VAL A 37 -23.89 20.61 -7.68
C VAL A 37 -22.78 21.40 -8.38
N VAL A 38 -22.85 22.74 -8.39
CA VAL A 38 -21.79 23.56 -8.98
C VAL A 38 -20.46 23.36 -8.25
N LEU A 39 -20.47 23.23 -6.93
CA LEU A 39 -19.27 22.99 -6.14
C LEU A 39 -18.63 21.63 -6.45
N ILE A 40 -19.43 20.58 -6.69
CA ILE A 40 -18.94 19.30 -7.18
C ILE A 40 -18.35 19.42 -8.58
N LEU A 41 -19.01 20.10 -9.50
CA LEU A 41 -18.51 20.28 -10.86
C LEU A 41 -17.17 21.04 -10.86
N ILE A 42 -17.04 22.06 -10.02
CA ILE A 42 -15.77 22.77 -9.80
C ILE A 42 -14.70 21.82 -9.27
N SER A 43 -15.05 20.94 -8.31
CA SER A 43 -14.12 19.95 -7.76
C SER A 43 -13.65 18.93 -8.79
N PHE A 44 -14.56 18.41 -9.63
CA PHE A 44 -14.20 17.50 -10.72
C PHE A 44 -13.36 18.18 -11.79
N ALA A 45 -13.73 19.40 -12.19
CA ALA A 45 -12.96 20.18 -13.16
C ALA A 45 -11.54 20.45 -12.65
N PHE A 46 -11.40 20.85 -11.38
CA PHE A 46 -10.11 21.05 -10.75
C PHE A 46 -9.32 19.74 -10.71
N ALA A 47 -9.90 18.64 -10.22
CA ALA A 47 -9.22 17.34 -10.16
C ALA A 47 -8.75 16.85 -11.54
N PHE A 48 -9.56 17.06 -12.58
CA PHE A 48 -9.22 16.73 -13.96
C PHE A 48 -8.07 17.59 -14.49
N ILE A 49 -8.17 18.92 -14.36
CA ILE A 49 -7.10 19.86 -14.77
C ILE A 49 -5.80 19.51 -14.04
N CYS A 50 -5.91 19.26 -12.75
CA CYS A 50 -4.83 18.84 -11.91
C CYS A 50 -4.17 17.55 -12.45
N SER A 51 -4.95 16.48 -12.62
CA SER A 51 -4.42 15.20 -13.10
C SER A 51 -3.78 15.33 -14.48
N ALA A 52 -4.39 16.10 -15.38
CA ALA A 52 -3.85 16.36 -16.71
C ALA A 52 -2.51 17.12 -16.64
N LEU A 53 -2.40 18.15 -15.77
CA LEU A 53 -1.15 18.88 -15.55
C LEU A 53 -0.07 17.99 -14.94
N PHE A 54 -0.42 17.14 -13.98
CA PHE A 54 0.52 16.19 -13.38
C PHE A 54 1.08 15.23 -14.43
N VAL A 55 0.20 14.62 -15.23
CA VAL A 55 0.59 13.73 -16.33
C VAL A 55 1.46 14.48 -17.35
N PHE A 56 1.10 15.70 -17.72
CA PHE A 56 1.90 16.53 -18.62
C PHE A 56 3.31 16.80 -18.08
N ILE A 57 3.43 17.20 -16.81
CA ILE A 57 4.73 17.44 -16.16
C ILE A 57 5.54 16.15 -16.09
N LEU A 58 4.90 15.02 -15.80
CA LEU A 58 5.53 13.70 -15.78
C LEU A 58 6.11 13.36 -17.16
N PHE A 59 5.32 13.52 -18.22
CA PHE A 59 5.80 13.33 -19.60
C PHE A 59 6.93 14.28 -19.97
N PHE A 60 6.89 15.53 -19.50
CA PHE A 60 7.96 16.51 -19.74
C PHE A 60 9.27 16.10 -19.04
N ILE A 61 9.19 15.66 -17.78
CA ILE A 61 10.35 15.16 -17.04
C ILE A 61 10.91 13.92 -17.76
N LEU A 62 10.10 12.89 -17.98
CA LEU A 62 10.57 11.68 -18.66
C LEU A 62 11.10 11.96 -20.07
N GLY A 63 10.43 12.83 -20.83
CA GLY A 63 10.86 13.24 -22.18
C GLY A 63 12.22 13.93 -22.19
N SER A 64 12.46 14.84 -21.24
CA SER A 64 13.73 15.57 -21.14
C SER A 64 14.90 14.69 -20.69
N TYR A 65 14.68 13.76 -19.75
CA TYR A 65 15.73 12.86 -19.25
C TYR A 65 16.02 11.69 -20.20
N LEU A 66 15.00 11.11 -20.84
CA LEU A 66 15.14 9.90 -21.65
C LEU A 66 15.27 10.18 -23.15
N GLY A 67 15.19 11.45 -23.57
CA GLY A 67 15.13 11.82 -24.98
C GLY A 67 13.90 11.28 -25.70
N LEU A 68 12.83 10.95 -24.94
CA LEU A 68 11.57 10.46 -25.49
C LEU A 68 10.85 11.62 -26.18
N SER A 69 11.02 11.70 -27.49
CA SER A 69 10.17 12.53 -28.34
C SER A 69 8.83 11.84 -28.57
N LEU A 70 7.77 12.62 -28.84
CA LEU A 70 6.45 12.09 -29.21
C LEU A 70 6.52 11.14 -30.43
N ALA A 71 7.53 11.28 -31.29
CA ALA A 71 7.75 10.43 -32.46
C ALA A 71 8.20 9.00 -32.11
N ASN A 72 8.75 8.79 -30.90
CA ASN A 72 9.28 7.49 -30.47
C ASN A 72 8.32 6.72 -29.54
N LEU A 73 7.11 7.25 -29.27
CA LEU A 73 6.14 6.61 -28.38
C LEU A 73 5.67 5.23 -28.87
N SER A 74 5.69 4.98 -30.18
CA SER A 74 5.30 3.67 -30.73
C SER A 74 6.30 2.55 -30.40
N ASN A 75 7.56 2.89 -30.08
CA ASN A 75 8.62 1.94 -29.76
C ASN A 75 8.95 1.94 -28.26
N PHE A 76 8.00 2.39 -27.43
CA PHE A 76 8.19 2.46 -25.99
C PHE A 76 8.26 1.07 -25.37
N ASN A 77 9.43 0.70 -24.83
CA ASN A 77 9.61 -0.49 -23.99
C ASN A 77 9.79 -0.05 -22.53
N PHE A 78 8.87 -0.49 -21.66
CA PHE A 78 8.87 -0.16 -20.22
C PHE A 78 10.11 -0.68 -19.48
N GLU A 79 10.63 -1.85 -19.87
CA GLU A 79 11.83 -2.43 -19.26
C GLU A 79 13.07 -1.59 -19.55
N SER A 80 13.21 -1.12 -20.81
CA SER A 80 14.28 -0.17 -21.17
C SER A 80 14.11 1.18 -20.46
N LEU A 81 12.90 1.55 -20.05
CA LEU A 81 12.69 2.78 -19.29
C LEU A 81 13.17 2.58 -17.85
N LEU A 82 12.77 1.50 -17.18
CA LEU A 82 13.15 1.20 -15.80
C LEU A 82 14.67 1.11 -15.63
N SER A 83 15.38 0.47 -16.55
CA SER A 83 16.85 0.35 -16.50
C SER A 83 17.58 1.69 -16.70
N LYS A 84 16.91 2.71 -17.24
CA LYS A 84 17.44 4.06 -17.47
C LYS A 84 16.99 5.07 -16.42
N ILE A 85 16.19 4.68 -15.42
CA ILE A 85 15.77 5.61 -14.37
C ILE A 85 16.94 5.87 -13.43
N ASP A 86 17.59 7.01 -13.62
CA ASP A 86 18.53 7.56 -12.65
C ASP A 86 17.78 7.91 -11.34
N PRO A 87 18.35 7.63 -10.14
CA PRO A 87 17.77 8.00 -8.84
C PRO A 87 17.32 9.47 -8.74
N SER A 88 18.00 10.39 -9.43
CA SER A 88 17.63 11.81 -9.48
C SER A 88 16.26 12.06 -10.13
N ILE A 89 15.85 11.24 -11.10
CA ILE A 89 14.52 11.29 -11.73
C ILE A 89 13.46 10.89 -10.72
N LEU A 90 13.71 9.84 -9.91
CA LEU A 90 12.80 9.40 -8.86
C LEU A 90 12.61 10.46 -7.77
N ILE A 91 13.70 11.11 -7.35
CA ILE A 91 13.63 12.21 -6.38
C ILE A 91 12.83 13.38 -6.95
N THR A 92 13.12 13.79 -8.18
CA THR A 92 12.41 14.89 -8.86
C THR A 92 10.91 14.57 -9.01
N PHE A 93 10.59 13.35 -9.45
CA PHE A 93 9.22 12.87 -9.54
C PHE A 93 8.52 12.88 -8.18
N GLY A 94 9.18 12.36 -7.14
CA GLY A 94 8.66 12.37 -5.78
C GLY A 94 8.34 13.78 -5.28
N LEU A 95 9.22 14.75 -5.52
CA LEU A 95 8.98 16.15 -5.14
C LEU A 95 7.79 16.76 -5.88
N VAL A 96 7.68 16.53 -7.19
CA VAL A 96 6.54 17.02 -7.98
C VAL A 96 5.24 16.40 -7.48
N LEU A 97 5.23 15.08 -7.24
CA LEU A 97 4.07 14.38 -6.69
C LEU A 97 3.65 14.94 -5.33
N VAL A 98 4.61 15.19 -4.43
CA VAL A 98 4.32 15.78 -3.10
C VAL A 98 3.70 17.17 -3.24
N ILE A 99 4.25 18.06 -4.08
CA ILE A 99 3.66 19.38 -4.32
C ILE A 99 2.24 19.25 -4.86
N PHE A 100 2.04 18.30 -5.78
CA PHE A 100 0.76 18.05 -6.41
C PHE A 100 -0.31 17.62 -5.40
N VAL A 101 0.05 16.65 -4.56
CA VAL A 101 -0.79 16.14 -3.48
C VAL A 101 -1.13 17.25 -2.49
N ILE A 102 -0.16 18.10 -2.12
CA ILE A 102 -0.41 19.24 -1.22
C ILE A 102 -1.43 20.22 -1.83
N VAL A 103 -1.26 20.61 -3.09
CA VAL A 103 -2.20 21.51 -3.79
C VAL A 103 -3.60 20.90 -3.85
N PHE A 104 -3.70 19.60 -4.16
CA PHE A 104 -4.97 18.90 -4.19
C PHE A 104 -5.64 18.85 -2.82
N ILE A 105 -4.91 18.51 -1.75
CA ILE A 105 -5.41 18.49 -0.37
C ILE A 105 -5.92 19.87 0.05
N ILE A 106 -5.15 20.93 -0.21
CA ILE A 106 -5.54 22.31 0.11
C ILE A 106 -6.85 22.67 -0.60
N PHE A 107 -6.97 22.35 -1.89
CA PHE A 107 -8.17 22.65 -2.65
C PHE A 107 -9.39 21.88 -2.12
N GLN A 108 -9.25 20.57 -1.84
CA GLN A 108 -10.33 19.76 -1.27
C GLN A 108 -10.76 20.27 0.11
N ALA A 109 -9.81 20.76 0.92
CA ALA A 109 -10.13 21.40 2.19
C ALA A 109 -10.97 22.68 2.00
N ILE A 110 -10.65 23.52 1.01
CA ILE A 110 -11.43 24.73 0.69
C ILE A 110 -12.86 24.35 0.28
N VAL A 111 -13.00 23.36 -0.60
CA VAL A 111 -14.30 22.85 -1.04
C VAL A 111 -15.13 22.37 0.14
N SER A 112 -14.53 21.57 1.03
CA SER A 112 -15.21 21.05 2.22
C SER A 112 -15.68 22.18 3.15
N ILE A 113 -14.83 23.20 3.39
CA ILE A 113 -15.21 24.37 4.19
C ILE A 113 -16.32 25.17 3.50
N ALA A 114 -16.22 25.38 2.19
CA ALA A 114 -17.22 26.10 1.41
C ALA A 114 -18.59 25.39 1.48
N SER A 115 -18.63 24.06 1.41
CA SER A 115 -19.86 23.27 1.60
C SER A 115 -20.50 23.54 2.96
N ILE A 116 -19.71 23.50 4.04
CA ILE A 116 -20.19 23.78 5.40
C ILE A 116 -20.72 25.21 5.50
N LEU A 117 -20.02 26.19 4.91
CA LEU A 117 -20.46 27.59 4.93
C LEU A 117 -21.77 27.80 4.16
N ILE A 118 -21.92 27.17 2.99
CA ILE A 118 -23.12 27.29 2.15
C ILE A 118 -24.36 26.71 2.84
N ILE A 119 -24.21 25.56 3.51
CA ILE A 119 -25.33 24.89 4.20
C ILE A 119 -25.57 25.53 5.56
N GLY A 120 -24.51 25.90 6.27
CA GLY A 120 -24.58 26.38 7.65
C GLY A 120 -24.88 27.86 7.80
N SER A 121 -24.78 28.68 6.75
CA SER A 121 -25.12 30.10 6.84
C SER A 121 -26.62 30.34 6.74
N ASP A 122 -27.14 31.23 7.60
CA ASP A 122 -28.55 31.62 7.55
C ASP A 122 -28.85 32.44 6.28
N GLU A 123 -27.87 33.23 5.82
CA GLU A 123 -27.95 33.97 4.56
C GLU A 123 -27.45 33.14 3.38
N LYS A 124 -27.92 33.42 2.15
CA LYS A 124 -27.39 32.78 0.95
C LYS A 124 -26.03 33.39 0.57
N ILE A 125 -24.95 32.72 0.97
CA ILE A 125 -23.59 33.11 0.59
C ILE A 125 -23.34 32.71 -0.86
N THR A 126 -22.64 33.56 -1.62
CA THR A 126 -22.21 33.25 -2.99
C THR A 126 -21.04 32.26 -3.00
N LEU A 127 -20.89 31.44 -4.04
CA LEU A 127 -19.79 30.46 -4.11
C LEU A 127 -18.42 31.14 -3.96
N SER A 128 -18.20 32.27 -4.63
CA SER A 128 -16.93 33.02 -4.53
C SER A 128 -16.63 33.47 -3.10
N GLU A 129 -17.63 33.97 -2.38
CA GLU A 129 -17.48 34.33 -0.97
C GLU A 129 -17.20 33.12 -0.08
N ALA A 130 -17.88 31.99 -0.34
CA ALA A 130 -17.65 30.74 0.39
C ALA A 130 -16.22 30.22 0.20
N PHE A 131 -15.69 30.25 -1.04
CA PHE A 131 -14.30 29.89 -1.34
C PHE A 131 -13.31 30.84 -0.66
N LYS A 132 -13.54 32.16 -0.73
CA LYS A 132 -12.66 33.15 -0.11
C LYS A 132 -12.62 33.02 1.41
N LYS A 133 -13.78 32.84 2.04
CA LYS A 133 -13.88 32.56 3.49
C LYS A 133 -13.22 31.22 3.82
N GLY A 134 -13.46 30.20 2.99
CA GLY A 134 -12.85 28.88 3.12
C GLY A 134 -11.33 28.92 3.12
N PHE A 135 -10.73 29.71 2.21
CA PHE A 135 -9.28 29.88 2.13
C PHE A 135 -8.67 30.42 3.43
N ASN A 136 -9.32 31.43 4.05
CA ASN A 136 -8.86 32.01 5.32
C ASN A 136 -9.01 31.05 6.51
N LEU A 137 -9.83 30.01 6.37
CA LEU A 137 -10.09 29.01 7.41
C LEU A 137 -9.21 27.75 7.26
N ILE A 138 -8.43 27.61 6.18
CA ILE A 138 -7.57 26.42 5.97
C ILE A 138 -6.60 26.24 7.13
N ILE A 139 -5.81 27.27 7.47
CA ILE A 139 -4.79 27.15 8.52
C ILE A 139 -5.44 26.88 9.89
N PRO A 140 -6.47 27.62 10.33
CA PRO A 140 -7.20 27.30 11.55
C PRO A 140 -7.75 25.87 11.57
N LEU A 141 -8.38 25.42 10.48
CA LEU A 141 -8.98 24.09 10.41
C LEU A 141 -7.91 23.00 10.41
N PHE A 142 -6.82 23.17 9.66
CA PHE A 142 -5.70 22.23 9.60
C PHE A 142 -5.05 22.05 10.96
N LEU A 143 -4.68 23.15 11.64
CA LEU A 143 -4.08 23.07 12.98
C LEU A 143 -5.06 22.49 14.01
N THR A 144 -6.34 22.86 13.93
CA THR A 144 -7.36 22.28 14.82
C THR A 144 -7.52 20.78 14.57
N SER A 145 -7.56 20.36 13.30
CA SER A 145 -7.63 18.94 12.91
C SER A 145 -6.37 18.18 13.32
N PHE A 146 -5.20 18.80 13.26
CA PHE A 146 -3.95 18.23 13.76
C PHE A 146 -4.05 17.94 15.26
N PHE A 147 -4.50 18.91 16.08
CA PHE A 147 -4.70 18.70 17.51
C PHE A 147 -5.79 17.65 17.80
N LEU A 148 -6.90 17.67 17.04
CA LEU A 148 -7.96 16.68 17.14
C LEU A 148 -7.42 15.26 16.88
N ASN A 149 -6.68 15.07 15.78
CA ASN A 149 -6.08 13.78 15.43
C ASN A 149 -5.03 13.35 16.45
N LEU A 150 -4.22 14.28 16.97
CA LEU A 150 -3.26 13.98 18.04
C LEU A 150 -3.99 13.46 19.30
N VAL A 151 -5.13 14.05 19.65
CA VAL A 151 -5.96 13.57 20.77
C VAL A 151 -6.51 12.16 20.49
N ILE A 152 -7.13 11.96 19.32
CA ILE A 152 -7.77 10.69 18.93
C ILE A 152 -6.73 9.56 18.81
N PHE A 153 -5.61 9.78 18.13
CA PHE A 153 -4.54 8.80 17.99
C PHE A 153 -3.89 8.47 19.32
N GLY A 154 -3.72 9.45 20.21
CA GLY A 154 -3.29 9.17 21.58
C GLY A 154 -4.27 8.23 22.30
N GLY A 155 -5.58 8.46 22.16
CA GLY A 155 -6.59 7.53 22.67
C GLY A 155 -6.46 6.12 22.07
N LEU A 156 -6.23 6.03 20.76
CA LEU A 156 -6.14 4.76 20.00
C LEU A 156 -4.99 3.88 20.48
N TRP A 157 -3.82 4.47 20.73
CA TRP A 157 -2.64 3.75 21.24
C TRP A 157 -2.86 3.11 22.61
N LEU A 158 -3.77 3.68 23.41
CA LEU A 158 -4.16 3.08 24.68
C LEU A 158 -5.15 1.93 24.43
N PHE A 159 -6.30 2.25 23.81
CA PHE A 159 -7.33 1.29 23.41
C PHE A 159 -8.22 1.89 22.30
N VAL A 160 -8.95 1.04 21.57
CA VAL A 160 -9.92 1.49 20.56
C VAL A 160 -11.08 2.28 21.18
N PHE A 161 -11.57 1.88 22.37
CA PHE A 161 -12.73 2.50 23.01
C PHE A 161 -12.55 4.00 23.35
N PRO A 162 -11.46 4.45 24.00
CA PRO A 162 -11.18 5.88 24.19
C PRO A 162 -11.18 6.69 22.90
N ALA A 163 -10.63 6.17 21.80
CA ALA A 163 -10.61 6.87 20.51
C ALA A 163 -12.02 7.10 19.96
N ILE A 164 -12.91 6.09 20.07
CA ILE A 164 -14.31 6.21 19.68
C ILE A 164 -15.01 7.28 20.53
N ILE A 165 -14.81 7.25 21.85
CA ILE A 165 -15.39 8.23 22.76
C ILE A 165 -14.92 9.66 22.39
N PHE A 166 -13.61 9.87 22.19
CA PHE A 166 -13.08 11.17 21.78
C PHE A 166 -13.65 11.64 20.45
N THR A 167 -13.83 10.74 19.49
CA THR A 167 -14.42 11.06 18.18
C THR A 167 -15.84 11.60 18.35
N ILE A 168 -16.65 11.01 19.23
CA ILE A 168 -18.02 11.48 19.51
C ILE A 168 -17.98 12.85 20.21
N PHE A 169 -17.20 13.00 21.28
CA PHE A 169 -17.12 14.25 22.04
C PHE A 169 -16.52 15.42 21.25
N LEU A 170 -15.70 15.15 20.24
CA LEU A 170 -15.02 16.15 19.43
C LEU A 170 -15.56 16.24 18.00
N ALA A 171 -16.70 15.60 17.72
CA ALA A 171 -17.25 15.52 16.37
C ALA A 171 -17.55 16.86 15.69
N TRP A 172 -17.91 17.88 16.48
CA TRP A 172 -18.25 19.21 15.99
C TRP A 172 -17.09 20.19 15.98
N THR A 173 -15.86 19.73 16.21
CA THR A 173 -14.69 20.60 16.23
C THR A 173 -14.52 21.35 14.91
N ASN A 174 -14.75 20.70 13.77
CA ASN A 174 -14.69 21.36 12.47
C ASN A 174 -15.82 22.41 12.28
N LEU A 175 -17.03 22.13 12.78
CA LEU A 175 -18.14 23.08 12.75
C LEU A 175 -17.90 24.29 13.65
N GLU A 176 -17.29 24.10 14.83
CA GLU A 176 -16.87 25.21 15.71
C GLU A 176 -15.83 26.11 15.04
N VAL A 177 -14.93 25.55 14.22
CA VAL A 177 -13.98 26.37 13.44
C VAL A 177 -14.70 27.14 12.34
N VAL A 178 -15.54 26.47 11.55
CA VAL A 178 -16.12 27.06 10.35
C VAL A 178 -17.27 28.01 10.67
N LEU A 179 -18.20 27.61 11.53
CA LEU A 179 -19.43 28.36 11.83
C LEU A 179 -19.26 29.32 13.00
N SER A 180 -18.42 28.98 14.00
CA SER A 180 -18.20 29.83 15.18
C SER A 180 -16.89 30.61 15.15
N GLY A 181 -16.03 30.39 14.15
CA GLY A 181 -14.74 31.07 14.01
C GLY A 181 -13.75 30.77 15.14
N LYS A 182 -14.02 29.78 16.00
CA LYS A 182 -13.13 29.39 17.09
C LYS A 182 -11.92 28.67 16.51
N LYS A 183 -10.75 28.79 17.14
CA LYS A 183 -9.50 28.22 16.61
C LYS A 183 -8.87 27.27 17.63
N TYR A 184 -8.20 26.23 17.12
CA TYR A 184 -7.34 25.35 17.91
C TYR A 184 -8.09 24.72 19.09
N PHE A 185 -7.50 24.74 20.28
CA PHE A 185 -8.09 24.23 21.51
C PHE A 185 -9.44 24.84 21.90
N GLN A 186 -9.76 26.07 21.45
CA GLN A 186 -11.07 26.67 21.73
C GLN A 186 -12.19 25.94 20.97
N ALA A 187 -11.92 25.46 19.76
CA ALA A 187 -12.87 24.68 18.98
C ALA A 187 -13.04 23.25 19.53
N LEU A 188 -11.95 22.63 20.01
CA LEU A 188 -12.01 21.34 20.72
C LEU A 188 -12.85 21.48 22.00
N LYS A 189 -12.57 22.51 22.80
CA LYS A 189 -13.33 22.79 24.03
C LYS A 189 -14.79 23.07 23.70
N GLY A 190 -15.08 23.90 22.70
CA GLY A 190 -16.44 24.19 22.26
C GLY A 190 -17.21 22.93 21.89
N SER A 191 -16.64 22.08 21.03
CA SER A 191 -17.24 20.80 20.64
C SER A 191 -17.53 19.91 21.85
N TYR A 192 -16.53 19.73 22.73
CA TYR A 192 -16.69 18.94 23.94
C TYR A 192 -17.78 19.48 24.87
N THR A 193 -17.83 20.81 25.08
CA THR A 193 -18.86 21.45 25.91
C THR A 193 -20.24 21.14 25.37
N ILE A 194 -20.45 21.32 24.06
CA ILE A 194 -21.77 21.11 23.43
C ILE A 194 -22.16 19.63 23.52
N VAL A 195 -21.26 18.69 23.17
CA VAL A 195 -21.57 17.26 23.19
C VAL A 195 -21.76 16.73 24.61
N SER A 196 -20.92 17.13 25.56
CA SER A 196 -21.00 16.61 26.94
C SER A 196 -22.28 16.98 27.67
N GLN A 197 -22.84 18.17 27.40
CA GLN A 197 -24.10 18.60 27.99
C GLN A 197 -25.33 17.98 27.30
N ASN A 198 -25.19 17.57 26.04
CA ASN A 198 -26.30 17.08 25.21
C ASN A 198 -26.09 15.64 24.70
N PHE A 199 -25.27 14.84 25.39
CA PHE A 199 -24.72 13.59 24.85
C PHE A 199 -25.80 12.61 24.37
N GLY A 200 -26.80 12.32 25.22
CA GLY A 200 -27.86 11.37 24.91
C GLY A 200 -28.66 11.74 23.65
N PRO A 201 -29.27 12.94 23.59
CA PRO A 201 -29.99 13.41 22.41
C PRO A 201 -29.18 13.39 21.12
N ILE A 202 -27.90 13.76 21.17
CA ILE A 202 -26.99 13.72 20.02
C ILE A 202 -26.74 12.27 19.59
N PHE A 203 -26.39 11.42 20.55
CA PHE A 203 -26.02 10.03 20.30
C PHE A 203 -27.16 9.23 19.66
N VAL A 204 -28.40 9.40 20.12
CA VAL A 204 -29.56 8.74 19.51
C VAL A 204 -29.80 9.22 18.07
N ARG A 205 -29.66 10.52 17.81
CA ARG A 205 -29.79 11.11 16.45
C ARG A 205 -28.68 10.63 15.51
N TRP A 206 -27.46 10.52 16.03
CA TRP A 206 -26.33 9.90 15.32
C TRP A 206 -26.61 8.46 14.95
N LEU A 207 -27.09 7.64 15.89
CA LEU A 207 -27.45 6.25 15.62
C LEU A 207 -28.60 6.13 14.62
N ALA A 208 -29.59 7.01 14.68
CA ALA A 208 -30.68 7.04 13.71
C ALA A 208 -30.16 7.34 12.30
N PHE A 209 -29.26 8.32 12.16
CA PHE A 209 -28.61 8.63 10.88
C PHE A 209 -27.70 7.49 10.39
N LEU A 210 -26.94 6.86 11.29
CA LEU A 210 -26.11 5.70 10.96
C LEU A 210 -26.95 4.51 10.48
N GLY A 211 -28.08 4.24 11.13
CA GLY A 211 -29.03 3.21 10.70
C GLY A 211 -29.56 3.47 9.30
N LEU A 212 -29.92 4.72 9.00
CA LEU A 212 -30.31 5.15 7.65
C LEU A 212 -29.20 4.87 6.62
N TYR A 213 -27.97 5.25 6.95
CA TYR A 213 -26.80 5.02 6.09
C TYR A 213 -26.57 3.54 5.79
N ILE A 214 -26.63 2.68 6.81
CA ILE A 214 -26.49 1.22 6.67
C ILE A 214 -27.62 0.63 5.81
N VAL A 215 -28.85 1.09 5.99
CA VAL A 215 -30.00 0.62 5.21
C VAL A 215 -29.78 0.89 3.71
N PHE A 216 -29.40 2.11 3.34
CA PHE A 216 -29.25 2.49 1.94
C PHE A 216 -28.00 1.92 1.26
N LEU A 217 -26.88 1.78 1.98
CA LEU A 217 -25.62 1.39 1.36
C LEU A 217 -25.28 -0.09 1.51
N ALA A 218 -25.84 -0.79 2.50
CA ALA A 218 -25.56 -2.21 2.73
C ALA A 218 -26.81 -3.08 2.56
N ILE A 219 -27.90 -2.76 3.27
CA ILE A 219 -29.06 -3.66 3.36
C ILE A 219 -29.83 -3.69 2.03
N ILE A 220 -30.22 -2.54 1.47
CA ILE A 220 -30.98 -2.49 0.22
C ILE A 220 -30.19 -3.12 -0.95
N PRO A 221 -28.92 -2.74 -1.20
CA PRO A 221 -28.12 -3.37 -2.26
C PRO A 221 -27.91 -4.87 -2.01
N GLY A 222 -27.67 -5.27 -0.76
CA GLY A 222 -27.50 -6.68 -0.39
C GLY A 222 -28.74 -7.52 -0.68
N ILE A 223 -29.93 -7.02 -0.35
CA ILE A 223 -31.20 -7.69 -0.67
C ILE A 223 -31.39 -7.78 -2.18
N LEU A 224 -31.21 -6.68 -2.93
CA LEU A 224 -31.40 -6.67 -4.38
C LEU A 224 -30.46 -7.65 -5.09
N ASN A 225 -29.19 -7.69 -4.70
CA ASN A 225 -28.20 -8.61 -5.26
C ASN A 225 -28.51 -10.09 -4.95
N SER A 226 -29.20 -10.37 -3.84
CA SER A 226 -29.59 -11.73 -3.46
C SER A 226 -30.79 -12.28 -4.23
N VAL A 227 -31.61 -11.41 -4.84
CA VAL A 227 -32.88 -11.82 -5.48
C VAL A 227 -32.66 -12.28 -6.92
N SER A 228 -31.92 -11.52 -7.74
CA SER A 228 -31.57 -11.92 -9.11
C SER A 228 -30.41 -11.10 -9.68
N GLU A 229 -29.66 -11.68 -10.62
CA GLU A 229 -28.56 -10.98 -11.33
C GLU A 229 -29.04 -9.72 -12.08
N SER A 230 -30.27 -9.74 -12.60
CA SER A 230 -30.88 -8.57 -13.27
C SER A 230 -31.07 -7.37 -12.34
N LEU A 231 -31.18 -7.58 -11.02
CA LEU A 231 -31.32 -6.50 -10.03
C LEU A 231 -29.98 -5.93 -9.58
N THR A 232 -28.85 -6.57 -9.90
CA THR A 232 -27.51 -6.08 -9.60
C THR A 232 -27.23 -4.73 -10.27
N PHE A 233 -27.76 -4.49 -11.47
CA PHE A 233 -27.66 -3.18 -12.11
C PHE A 233 -28.43 -2.09 -11.32
N MET A 234 -29.63 -2.43 -10.83
CA MET A 234 -30.46 -1.50 -10.05
C MET A 234 -29.86 -1.21 -8.68
N SER A 235 -29.23 -2.20 -8.04
CA SER A 235 -28.47 -1.99 -6.80
C SER A 235 -27.30 -1.03 -7.04
N GLY A 236 -26.59 -1.17 -8.17
CA GLY A 236 -25.55 -0.23 -8.59
C GLY A 236 -26.06 1.22 -8.72
N ILE A 237 -27.22 1.43 -9.33
CA ILE A 237 -27.85 2.76 -9.43
C ILE A 237 -28.21 3.30 -8.05
N ILE A 238 -28.83 2.50 -7.19
CA ILE A 238 -29.22 2.93 -5.84
C ILE A 238 -27.99 3.28 -5.01
N THR A 239 -26.96 2.45 -5.03
CA THR A 239 -25.69 2.71 -4.32
C THR A 239 -25.01 3.97 -4.87
N PHE A 240 -25.02 4.20 -6.18
CA PHE A 240 -24.50 5.42 -6.78
C PHE A 240 -25.27 6.66 -6.29
N LEU A 241 -26.60 6.65 -6.35
CA LEU A 241 -27.43 7.76 -5.88
C LEU A 241 -27.29 8.00 -4.37
N ALA A 242 -27.21 6.94 -3.58
CA ALA A 242 -26.98 7.01 -2.14
C ALA A 242 -25.62 7.65 -1.82
N ASN A 243 -24.55 7.22 -2.49
CA ASN A 243 -23.21 7.82 -2.34
C ASN A 243 -23.15 9.28 -2.79
N LEU A 244 -24.02 9.69 -3.73
CA LEU A 244 -24.11 11.08 -4.18
C LEU A 244 -24.91 11.97 -3.21
N ILE A 245 -26.08 11.50 -2.75
CA ILE A 245 -27.04 12.32 -1.99
C ILE A 245 -26.76 12.28 -0.47
N LEU A 246 -26.44 11.10 0.08
CA LEU A 246 -26.32 10.94 1.53
C LEU A 246 -25.21 11.79 2.16
N PRO A 247 -24.02 12.01 1.57
CA PRO A 247 -23.01 12.87 2.19
C PRO A 247 -23.48 14.31 2.37
N TRP A 248 -24.26 14.85 1.42
CA TRP A 248 -24.80 16.19 1.49
C TRP A 248 -25.97 16.31 2.47
N LEU A 249 -26.88 15.35 2.44
CA LEU A 249 -27.96 15.27 3.42
C LEU A 249 -27.41 15.10 4.84
N SER A 250 -26.36 14.28 5.00
CA SER A 250 -25.60 14.10 6.24
C SER A 250 -25.03 15.42 6.75
N MET A 251 -24.38 16.20 5.87
CA MET A 251 -23.84 17.50 6.24
C MET A 251 -24.95 18.46 6.71
N ALA A 252 -26.07 18.56 6.00
CA ALA A 252 -27.21 19.38 6.42
C ALA A 252 -27.80 18.93 7.77
N TYR A 253 -27.99 17.62 7.94
CA TYR A 253 -28.48 17.02 9.18
C TYR A 253 -27.58 17.35 10.38
N PHE A 254 -26.26 17.12 10.26
CA PHE A 254 -25.33 17.36 11.35
C PHE A 254 -25.12 18.85 11.64
N ILE A 255 -25.25 19.73 10.64
CA ILE A 255 -25.21 21.18 10.85
C ILE A 255 -26.42 21.64 11.66
N LEU A 256 -27.63 21.18 11.32
CA LEU A 256 -28.84 21.53 12.07
C LEU A 256 -28.78 20.98 13.50
N LEU A 257 -28.38 19.72 13.67
CA LEU A 257 -28.19 19.11 14.99
C LEU A 257 -27.16 19.86 15.83
N TYR A 258 -26.06 20.32 15.20
CA TYR A 258 -25.06 21.14 15.86
C TYR A 258 -25.61 22.49 16.29
N LYS A 259 -26.35 23.21 15.42
CA LYS A 259 -26.96 24.51 15.77
C LYS A 259 -27.90 24.36 16.97
N GLU A 260 -28.78 23.37 16.93
CA GLU A 260 -29.72 23.08 18.01
C GLU A 260 -29.03 22.75 19.34
N ALA A 261 -28.05 21.84 19.31
CA ALA A 261 -27.31 21.49 20.52
C ALA A 261 -26.53 22.68 21.08
N LYS A 262 -25.98 23.54 20.20
CA LYS A 262 -25.25 24.75 20.57
C LYS A 262 -26.17 25.77 21.27
N GLU A 263 -27.40 25.92 20.82
CA GLU A 263 -28.42 26.78 21.43
C GLU A 263 -28.84 26.28 22.82
N GLN A 264 -28.90 24.96 23.00
CA GLN A 264 -29.23 24.33 24.29
C GLN A 264 -28.05 24.24 25.27
N THR A 265 -26.83 24.56 24.82
CA THR A 265 -25.62 24.47 25.66
C THR A 265 -25.52 25.64 26.62
N ASP A 266 -25.39 25.34 27.92
CA ASP A 266 -25.06 26.31 28.94
C ASP A 266 -23.54 26.59 28.95
N TRP A 267 -23.15 27.72 28.37
CA TRP A 267 -21.76 28.16 28.29
C TRP A 267 -21.17 28.62 29.64
N ASP A 268 -22.00 28.84 30.66
CA ASP A 268 -21.54 29.19 32.01
C ASP A 268 -21.05 27.95 32.78
N THR A 269 -21.48 26.75 32.37
CA THR A 269 -21.06 25.49 32.97
C THR A 269 -19.60 25.15 32.61
N LYS A 270 -18.76 25.00 33.65
CA LYS A 270 -17.32 24.69 33.50
C LYS A 270 -17.10 23.24 33.05
N THR A 271 -16.89 23.04 31.76
CA THR A 271 -16.48 21.73 31.22
C THR A 271 -14.95 21.63 31.10
N SER A 272 -14.37 20.53 31.57
CA SER A 272 -12.93 20.25 31.53
C SER A 272 -12.59 19.19 30.50
N LEU A 273 -11.60 19.49 29.65
CA LEU A 273 -10.97 18.56 28.71
C LEU A 273 -9.77 17.80 29.31
N ALA A 274 -9.47 18.01 30.60
CA ALA A 274 -8.24 17.51 31.21
C ALA A 274 -8.11 15.98 31.08
N TRP A 275 -9.19 15.23 31.31
CA TRP A 275 -9.17 13.76 31.23
C TRP A 275 -8.87 13.27 29.80
N VAL A 276 -9.41 13.94 28.77
CA VAL A 276 -9.15 13.62 27.36
C VAL A 276 -7.65 13.76 27.06
N TYR A 277 -7.05 14.86 27.51
CA TYR A 277 -5.62 15.10 27.30
C TYR A 277 -4.73 14.13 28.10
N ILE A 278 -5.09 13.81 29.34
CA ILE A 278 -4.34 12.84 30.16
C ILE A 278 -4.35 11.47 29.51
N VAL A 279 -5.52 10.96 29.12
CA VAL A 279 -5.65 9.65 28.48
C VAL A 279 -4.90 9.62 27.13
N SER A 280 -5.02 10.69 26.34
CA SER A 280 -4.29 10.82 25.07
C SER A 280 -2.77 10.82 25.28
N LEU A 281 -2.28 11.57 26.27
CA LEU A 281 -0.85 11.64 26.60
C LEU A 281 -0.30 10.28 27.04
N ILE A 282 -1.04 9.56 27.90
CA ILE A 282 -0.65 8.21 28.33
C ILE A 282 -0.58 7.27 27.11
N GLY A 283 -1.57 7.32 26.22
CA GLY A 283 -1.56 6.48 25.03
C GLY A 283 -0.40 6.81 24.08
N TRP A 284 -0.02 8.07 23.90
CA TRP A 284 1.21 8.40 23.13
C TRP A 284 2.48 7.82 23.77
N ILE A 285 2.61 7.83 25.10
CA ILE A 285 3.74 7.21 25.79
C ILE A 285 3.77 5.71 25.48
N VAL A 286 2.64 5.03 25.59
CA VAL A 286 2.51 3.59 25.28
C VAL A 286 2.81 3.31 23.81
N GLY A 287 2.30 4.13 22.89
CA GLY A 287 2.57 4.04 21.45
C GLY A 287 4.05 4.18 21.10
N ILE A 288 4.76 5.16 21.69
CA ILE A 288 6.20 5.32 21.48
C ILE A 288 6.97 4.09 21.98
N VAL A 289 6.64 3.58 23.16
CA VAL A 289 7.29 2.36 23.70
C VAL A 289 7.07 1.16 22.77
N MET A 290 5.85 0.99 22.25
CA MET A 290 5.56 -0.08 21.29
C MET A 290 6.32 0.08 19.97
N ILE A 291 6.39 1.29 19.41
CA ILE A 291 7.14 1.55 18.17
C ILE A 291 8.63 1.25 18.36
N VAL A 292 9.24 1.74 19.46
CA VAL A 292 10.65 1.46 19.77
C VAL A 292 10.89 -0.05 19.94
N GLY A 293 9.98 -0.74 20.65
CA GLY A 293 10.03 -2.19 20.81
C GLY A 293 9.94 -2.93 19.47
N MET A 294 9.03 -2.52 18.58
CA MET A 294 8.90 -3.11 17.24
C MET A 294 10.16 -2.87 16.40
N VAL A 295 10.69 -1.65 16.37
CA VAL A 295 11.94 -1.34 15.64
C VAL A 295 13.09 -2.22 16.13
N PHE A 296 13.17 -2.48 17.44
CA PHE A 296 14.19 -3.37 18.00
C PHE A 296 13.97 -4.84 17.58
N VAL A 297 12.74 -5.35 17.67
CA VAL A 297 12.40 -6.73 17.28
C VAL A 297 12.63 -6.94 15.78
N PHE A 298 12.05 -6.09 14.93
CA PHE A 298 12.22 -6.17 13.49
C PHE A 298 13.67 -5.89 13.05
N GLY A 299 14.36 -4.98 13.73
CA GLY A 299 15.79 -4.75 13.49
C GLY A 299 16.64 -5.98 13.78
N ASN A 300 16.31 -6.74 14.83
CA ASN A 300 17.00 -7.99 15.15
C ASN A 300 16.63 -9.12 14.18
N LEU A 301 15.36 -9.24 13.80
CA LEU A 301 14.92 -10.22 12.79
C LEU A 301 15.55 -9.93 11.43
N ALA A 302 15.60 -8.66 11.01
CA ALA A 302 16.26 -8.26 9.77
C ALA A 302 17.76 -8.56 9.80
N LYS A 303 18.44 -8.31 10.93
CA LYS A 303 19.86 -8.70 11.09
C LYS A 303 20.06 -10.20 11.07
N GLN A 304 19.18 -10.99 11.69
CA GLN A 304 19.25 -12.45 11.64
C GLN A 304 19.07 -12.96 10.22
N GLY A 305 18.07 -12.45 9.49
CA GLY A 305 17.84 -12.78 8.08
C GLY A 305 19.00 -12.39 7.17
N LEU A 306 19.61 -11.22 7.38
CA LEU A 306 20.81 -10.82 6.63
C LEU A 306 22.01 -11.71 6.96
N ASN A 307 22.20 -12.08 8.23
CA ASN A 307 23.30 -12.96 8.63
C ASN A 307 23.13 -14.40 8.12
N SER A 308 21.90 -14.92 8.02
CA SER A 308 21.64 -16.24 7.43
C SER A 308 21.87 -16.25 5.92
N LEU A 309 21.61 -15.12 5.24
CA LEU A 309 21.97 -14.94 3.83
C LEU A 309 23.50 -14.86 3.65
N GLU A 310 24.21 -14.10 4.50
CA GLU A 310 25.67 -13.95 4.42
C GLU A 310 26.41 -15.26 4.72
N LYS A 311 25.90 -16.08 5.65
CA LYS A 311 26.53 -17.36 6.02
C LYS A 311 26.32 -18.49 5.02
N GLY A 312 25.49 -18.30 3.99
CA GLY A 312 25.12 -19.37 3.06
C GLY A 312 24.28 -20.49 3.70
N ASP A 313 23.82 -20.29 4.95
CA ASP A 313 22.98 -21.27 5.67
C ASP A 313 21.70 -21.57 4.89
N PHE A 314 21.15 -20.58 4.17
CA PHE A 314 19.99 -20.76 3.29
C PHE A 314 20.26 -21.69 2.10
N LYS A 315 21.48 -21.65 1.54
CA LYS A 315 21.91 -22.56 0.47
C LYS A 315 22.03 -23.99 1.02
N GLN A 316 22.55 -24.14 2.24
CA GLN A 316 22.69 -25.44 2.89
C GLN A 316 21.33 -26.04 3.32
N GLU A 317 20.39 -25.20 3.78
CA GLU A 317 19.03 -25.60 4.15
C GLU A 317 18.24 -26.06 2.92
N ILE A 318 18.32 -25.33 1.79
CA ILE A 318 17.72 -25.76 0.51
C ILE A 318 18.33 -27.09 0.03
N ILE A 319 19.65 -27.25 0.11
CA ILE A 319 20.32 -28.52 -0.26
C ILE A 319 19.81 -29.68 0.60
N ASN A 320 19.68 -29.48 1.92
CA ASN A 320 19.21 -30.52 2.84
C ASN A 320 17.71 -30.85 2.65
N ASP A 321 16.88 -29.85 2.37
CA ASP A 321 15.45 -30.07 2.11
C ASP A 321 15.22 -30.77 0.76
N LEU A 322 16.00 -30.41 -0.29
CA LEU A 322 16.02 -31.13 -1.56
C LEU A 322 16.48 -32.58 -1.40
N ASP A 323 17.52 -32.84 -0.60
CA ASP A 323 18.02 -34.19 -0.31
C ASP A 323 16.93 -35.07 0.33
N LYS A 324 16.17 -34.47 1.25
CA LYS A 324 15.07 -35.13 1.96
C LYS A 324 13.82 -35.35 1.10
N GLU A 325 13.44 -34.40 0.25
CA GLU A 325 12.24 -34.48 -0.58
C GLU A 325 12.44 -35.38 -1.80
N LEU A 326 13.63 -35.35 -2.41
CA LEU A 326 13.99 -36.26 -3.50
C LEU A 326 14.30 -37.68 -3.02
N ASN A 327 14.40 -37.90 -1.69
CA ASN A 327 14.78 -39.18 -1.08
C ASN A 327 16.05 -39.75 -1.71
N LEU A 328 16.92 -38.86 -2.17
CA LEU A 328 18.23 -39.21 -2.65
C LEU A 328 18.98 -39.58 -1.39
N ASP A 329 19.23 -40.87 -1.18
CA ASP A 329 20.05 -41.37 -0.08
C ASP A 329 21.53 -41.03 -0.40
N ILE A 330 21.83 -39.73 -0.56
CA ILE A 330 23.14 -39.22 -0.99
C ILE A 330 24.17 -39.61 0.06
N ASP A 331 23.83 -39.50 1.33
CA ASP A 331 24.73 -39.84 2.44
C ASP A 331 24.97 -41.36 2.60
N LYS A 332 24.02 -42.24 2.23
CA LYS A 332 24.24 -43.70 2.30
C LYS A 332 24.88 -44.32 1.07
N THR A 333 24.94 -43.62 -0.06
CA THR A 333 25.69 -44.09 -1.24
C THR A 333 27.06 -43.42 -1.40
N MET A 334 27.44 -42.49 -0.51
CA MET A 334 28.67 -41.72 -0.63
C MET A 334 29.96 -42.37 -0.11
N ASP A 335 29.91 -43.44 0.69
CA ASP A 335 31.12 -43.77 1.49
C ASP A 335 32.08 -44.83 0.91
N GLU A 336 31.80 -45.50 -0.22
CA GLU A 336 32.79 -46.42 -0.83
C GLU A 336 32.95 -46.28 -2.36
N ASN A 337 31.98 -45.68 -3.04
CA ASN A 337 31.93 -45.60 -4.51
C ASN A 337 31.98 -44.17 -5.06
N PHE A 338 32.46 -43.18 -4.32
CA PHE A 338 32.61 -41.82 -4.84
C PHE A 338 34.00 -41.60 -5.45
N LEU A 339 34.07 -40.98 -6.63
CA LEU A 339 35.33 -40.62 -7.32
C LEU A 339 35.68 -39.15 -7.16
N GLY A 340 34.69 -38.25 -7.19
CA GLY A 340 34.93 -36.82 -7.03
C GLY A 340 33.68 -35.97 -7.26
N GLU A 341 33.74 -34.75 -6.75
CA GLU A 341 32.74 -33.70 -6.94
C GLU A 341 33.38 -32.54 -7.70
N TYR A 342 32.65 -31.99 -8.67
CA TYR A 342 33.00 -30.75 -9.34
C TYR A 342 31.86 -29.74 -9.16
N ILE A 343 32.17 -28.57 -8.62
CA ILE A 343 31.21 -27.49 -8.39
C ILE A 343 31.66 -26.28 -9.20
N GLN A 344 30.78 -25.78 -10.06
CA GLN A 344 31.02 -24.59 -10.87
C GLN A 344 29.88 -23.61 -10.68
N ASN A 345 30.22 -22.34 -10.45
CA ASN A 345 29.25 -21.24 -10.52
C ASN A 345 29.54 -20.46 -11.80
N THR A 346 28.55 -20.39 -12.69
CA THR A 346 28.60 -19.56 -13.90
C THR A 346 27.52 -18.47 -13.83
N THR A 347 27.63 -17.47 -14.68
CA THR A 347 26.57 -16.48 -14.87
C THR A 347 26.00 -16.67 -16.26
N ASP A 348 24.75 -17.08 -16.32
CA ASP A 348 23.97 -17.17 -17.54
C ASP A 348 23.24 -15.83 -17.80
N ALA A 349 23.17 -15.42 -19.06
CA ALA A 349 22.60 -14.13 -19.43
C ALA A 349 21.07 -14.07 -19.27
N GLU A 350 20.39 -15.21 -19.35
CA GLU A 350 18.94 -15.34 -19.21
C GLU A 350 18.55 -15.65 -17.77
N TYR A 351 19.30 -16.53 -17.09
CA TYR A 351 18.92 -17.06 -15.78
C TYR A 351 19.72 -16.50 -14.58
N GLY A 352 20.73 -15.66 -14.81
CA GLY A 352 21.55 -15.08 -13.74
C GLY A 352 22.60 -16.04 -13.20
N GLU A 353 22.76 -16.12 -11.88
CA GLU A 353 23.73 -17.07 -11.28
C GLU A 353 23.23 -18.51 -11.44
N VAL A 354 24.10 -19.37 -12.00
CA VAL A 354 23.84 -20.80 -12.20
C VAL A 354 24.87 -21.60 -11.43
N ALA A 355 24.40 -22.45 -10.51
CA ALA A 355 25.26 -23.36 -9.75
C ALA A 355 25.11 -24.77 -10.31
N THR A 356 26.21 -25.31 -10.84
CA THR A 356 26.29 -26.67 -11.36
C THR A 356 27.11 -27.54 -10.42
N THR A 357 26.54 -28.66 -9.98
CA THR A 357 27.22 -29.69 -9.18
C THR A 357 27.25 -31.00 -9.94
N LEU A 358 28.43 -31.47 -10.30
CA LEU A 358 28.66 -32.76 -10.91
C LEU A 358 29.24 -33.74 -9.89
N LYS A 359 28.58 -34.88 -9.72
CA LYS A 359 29.00 -35.98 -8.86
C LYS A 359 29.30 -37.22 -9.69
N ILE A 360 30.47 -37.82 -9.48
CA ILE A 360 30.95 -38.98 -10.24
C ILE A 360 31.14 -40.18 -9.31
N LYS A 361 30.54 -41.32 -9.66
CA LYS A 361 30.55 -42.56 -8.86
C LYS A 361 31.40 -43.64 -9.54
N LYS A 362 32.20 -44.41 -8.77
CA LYS A 362 33.08 -45.52 -9.21
C LYS A 362 32.39 -46.59 -10.06
N ASN A 363 31.07 -46.71 -9.99
CA ASN A 363 30.29 -47.67 -10.78
C ASN A 363 29.98 -47.20 -12.21
N GLY A 364 30.61 -46.12 -12.69
CA GLY A 364 30.41 -45.59 -14.04
C GLY A 364 29.26 -44.61 -14.16
N ILE A 365 28.58 -44.23 -13.07
CA ILE A 365 27.44 -43.31 -13.08
C ILE A 365 27.89 -41.90 -12.71
N ALA A 366 27.35 -40.90 -13.41
CA ALA A 366 27.49 -39.49 -13.09
C ALA A 366 26.11 -38.84 -12.90
N SER A 367 26.03 -37.84 -12.03
CA SER A 367 24.82 -37.03 -11.84
C SER A 367 25.20 -35.56 -11.80
N LYS A 368 24.51 -34.73 -12.58
CA LYS A 368 24.70 -33.29 -12.66
C LYS A 368 23.43 -32.59 -12.17
N ILE A 369 23.59 -31.70 -11.20
CA ILE A 369 22.51 -30.87 -10.65
C ILE A 369 22.78 -29.44 -11.10
N ILE A 370 21.81 -28.83 -11.76
CA ILE A 370 21.87 -27.44 -12.22
C ILE A 370 20.79 -26.66 -11.48
N VAL A 371 21.20 -25.62 -10.77
CA VAL A 371 20.31 -24.72 -10.03
C VAL A 371 20.39 -23.34 -10.66
N TYR A 372 19.25 -22.85 -11.16
CA TYR A 372 19.14 -21.54 -11.79
C TYR A 372 18.60 -20.49 -10.81
N GLY A 373 19.17 -19.29 -10.83
CA GLY A 373 18.65 -18.12 -10.12
C GLY A 373 18.59 -18.30 -8.60
N THR A 374 17.43 -17.97 -7.99
CA THR A 374 17.20 -18.08 -6.54
C THR A 374 16.90 -19.51 -6.05
N GLY A 375 17.03 -20.52 -6.92
CA GLY A 375 16.81 -21.93 -6.57
C GLY A 375 15.39 -22.44 -6.85
N GLU A 376 14.59 -21.73 -7.65
CA GLU A 376 13.23 -22.18 -8.01
C GLU A 376 13.25 -23.26 -9.10
N ASP A 377 14.24 -23.25 -9.98
CA ASP A 377 14.38 -24.25 -11.05
C ASP A 377 15.63 -25.13 -10.82
N VAL A 378 15.40 -26.41 -10.56
CA VAL A 378 16.44 -27.42 -10.33
C VAL A 378 16.31 -28.53 -11.36
N TYR A 379 17.39 -28.77 -12.11
CA TYR A 379 17.46 -29.84 -13.10
C TYR A 379 18.45 -30.90 -12.63
N LEU A 380 18.04 -32.16 -12.73
CA LEU A 380 18.88 -33.32 -12.43
C LEU A 380 19.09 -34.10 -13.72
N GLU A 381 20.34 -34.19 -14.16
CA GLU A 381 20.75 -34.99 -15.30
C GLU A 381 21.55 -36.20 -14.80
N ASN A 382 21.18 -37.40 -15.26
CA ASN A 382 21.94 -38.61 -15.00
C ASN A 382 22.71 -39.01 -16.26
N GLY A 383 23.95 -39.42 -16.07
CA GLY A 383 24.87 -39.79 -17.13
C GLY A 383 25.73 -40.98 -16.76
N ASN A 384 26.55 -41.40 -17.70
CA ASN A 384 27.63 -42.34 -17.44
C ASN A 384 28.97 -41.63 -17.66
N TRP A 385 30.05 -42.20 -17.15
CA TRP A 385 31.39 -41.71 -17.44
C TRP A 385 32.33 -42.84 -17.82
N ASP A 386 33.33 -42.52 -18.61
CA ASP A 386 34.43 -43.41 -18.99
C ASP A 386 35.76 -42.66 -18.99
N LEU A 387 36.87 -43.40 -18.99
CA LEU A 387 38.22 -42.86 -19.17
C LEU A 387 38.69 -43.10 -20.60
N VAL A 388 38.71 -42.04 -21.40
CA VAL A 388 39.18 -42.08 -22.79
C VAL A 388 40.51 -41.35 -22.86
N ASP A 389 41.57 -42.06 -23.24
CA ASP A 389 42.93 -41.52 -23.37
C ASP A 389 43.44 -40.75 -22.13
N GLY A 390 43.05 -41.22 -20.93
CA GLY A 390 43.44 -40.61 -19.65
C GLY A 390 42.64 -39.37 -19.27
N GLN A 391 41.63 -39.00 -20.04
CA GLN A 391 40.66 -37.95 -19.74
C GLN A 391 39.35 -38.57 -19.27
N LEU A 392 38.69 -37.91 -18.33
CA LEU A 392 37.40 -38.36 -17.86
C LEU A 392 36.31 -37.76 -18.73
N VAL A 393 35.59 -38.61 -19.45
CA VAL A 393 34.48 -38.21 -20.33
C VAL A 393 33.19 -38.55 -19.62
N VAL A 394 32.32 -37.56 -19.42
CA VAL A 394 31.01 -37.73 -18.80
C VAL A 394 29.93 -37.45 -19.83
N SER A 395 29.13 -38.46 -20.15
CA SER A 395 28.07 -38.40 -21.14
C SER A 395 26.72 -38.35 -20.46
N PHE A 396 25.97 -37.26 -20.64
CA PHE A 396 24.60 -37.09 -20.15
C PHE A 396 23.61 -37.36 -21.26
N ASN A 397 22.52 -38.05 -20.92
CA ASN A 397 21.38 -38.24 -21.80
C ASN A 397 20.14 -37.61 -21.15
N PRO A 398 19.79 -36.35 -21.47
CA PRO A 398 18.57 -35.74 -20.97
C PRO A 398 17.36 -36.55 -21.46
N GLU A 399 16.48 -36.96 -20.54
CA GLU A 399 15.40 -37.93 -20.80
C GLU A 399 14.44 -37.56 -21.96
N ASP A 400 14.48 -36.32 -22.46
CA ASP A 400 13.54 -35.77 -23.43
C ASP A 400 14.15 -35.30 -24.76
N LYS A 401 15.44 -35.57 -25.05
CA LYS A 401 16.06 -35.15 -26.33
C LYS A 401 16.99 -36.22 -26.90
N ASP A 402 16.95 -36.41 -28.22
CA ASP A 402 17.91 -37.24 -28.97
C ASP A 402 19.35 -36.68 -28.98
N THR A 403 19.65 -35.69 -28.11
CA THR A 403 20.97 -35.07 -27.97
C THR A 403 21.72 -35.62 -26.78
N TYR A 404 22.94 -36.10 -27.03
CA TYR A 404 23.91 -36.45 -26.01
C TYR A 404 24.88 -35.30 -25.79
N TYR A 405 25.22 -35.05 -24.53
CA TYR A 405 26.18 -34.03 -24.13
C TYR A 405 27.37 -34.69 -23.47
N GLU A 406 28.58 -34.47 -24.00
CA GLU A 406 29.81 -34.97 -23.40
C GLU A 406 30.61 -33.83 -22.79
N GLN A 407 30.94 -33.98 -21.51
CA GLN A 407 31.84 -33.07 -20.80
C GLN A 407 33.15 -33.80 -20.51
N ILE A 408 34.26 -33.20 -20.96
CA ILE A 408 35.61 -33.78 -20.82
C ILE A 408 36.34 -33.07 -19.69
N PHE A 409 36.77 -33.82 -18.69
CA PHE A 409 37.47 -33.30 -17.52
C PHE A 409 38.95 -33.68 -17.52
N LYS A 410 39.81 -32.71 -17.17
CA LYS A 410 41.18 -32.99 -16.73
C LYS A 410 41.19 -33.42 -15.27
N LEU A 411 41.97 -34.46 -15.01
CA LEU A 411 42.28 -34.93 -13.66
C LEU A 411 43.62 -34.33 -13.21
N ASN A 412 43.71 -33.88 -11.97
CA ASN A 412 44.99 -33.53 -11.35
C ASN A 412 45.81 -34.77 -10.99
N GLU A 413 47.04 -34.56 -10.50
CA GLU A 413 47.96 -35.61 -10.08
C GLU A 413 47.40 -36.54 -8.98
N ASN A 414 46.37 -36.10 -8.25
CA ASN A 414 45.69 -36.87 -7.20
C ASN A 414 44.37 -37.51 -7.69
N GLY A 415 44.05 -37.42 -8.99
CA GLY A 415 42.81 -37.95 -9.57
C GLY A 415 41.55 -37.09 -9.31
N GLY A 416 41.71 -35.85 -8.82
CA GLY A 416 40.60 -34.91 -8.63
C GLY A 416 40.27 -34.13 -9.91
N LEU A 417 38.99 -33.86 -10.13
CA LEU A 417 38.48 -33.05 -11.26
C LEU A 417 38.92 -31.60 -11.12
N THR A 418 39.58 -31.03 -12.12
CA THR A 418 40.05 -29.62 -12.05
C THR A 418 39.36 -28.67 -13.00
N GLU A 419 39.05 -29.10 -14.22
CA GLU A 419 38.57 -28.20 -15.27
C GLU A 419 37.82 -28.98 -16.36
N VAL A 420 36.73 -28.39 -16.87
CA VAL A 420 36.06 -28.83 -18.10
C VAL A 420 36.89 -28.31 -19.27
N VAL A 421 37.46 -29.23 -20.05
CA VAL A 421 38.38 -28.91 -21.16
C VAL A 421 37.62 -28.73 -22.47
N ALA A 422 36.50 -29.42 -22.60
CA ALA A 422 35.60 -29.32 -23.74
C ALA A 422 34.19 -29.73 -23.31
N GLU A 423 33.21 -29.07 -23.89
CA GLU A 423 31.82 -29.48 -23.89
C GLU A 423 31.46 -29.72 -25.36
N GLU A 424 31.25 -30.97 -25.74
CA GLU A 424 30.83 -31.32 -27.09
C GLU A 424 29.31 -31.58 -27.08
N GLU A 425 28.55 -30.69 -27.72
CA GLU A 425 27.18 -30.97 -28.16
C GLU A 425 27.28 -31.76 -29.48
N ASN A 426 26.99 -33.06 -29.49
CA ASN A 426 26.89 -33.79 -30.76
C ASN A 426 26.19 -35.14 -30.65
N TYR A 427 25.00 -35.23 -31.26
CA TYR A 427 24.68 -36.31 -32.19
C TYR A 427 23.43 -35.91 -32.99
N ASP A 428 23.58 -35.61 -34.28
CA ASP A 428 22.45 -35.63 -35.21
C ASP A 428 22.35 -37.05 -35.79
N SER A 429 21.37 -37.80 -35.30
CA SER A 429 21.15 -39.19 -35.68
C SER A 429 20.85 -39.37 -37.19
N ASP A 430 20.42 -38.32 -37.88
CA ASP A 430 20.09 -38.37 -39.30
C ASP A 430 21.32 -38.23 -40.22
N THR A 431 22.39 -37.58 -39.75
CA THR A 431 23.56 -37.27 -40.60
C THR A 431 24.79 -38.12 -40.30
N ASN A 432 24.82 -38.82 -39.15
CA ASN A 432 25.95 -39.67 -38.75
C ASN A 432 27.31 -38.92 -38.81
N SER A 433 27.28 -37.61 -38.56
CA SER A 433 28.44 -36.74 -38.60
C SER A 433 28.60 -35.98 -37.29
N TYR A 434 29.84 -35.86 -36.83
CA TYR A 434 30.23 -35.07 -35.67
C TYR A 434 30.53 -33.63 -36.12
N GLU A 435 29.80 -32.65 -35.61
CA GLU A 435 30.10 -31.22 -35.85
C GLU A 435 30.76 -30.62 -34.61
N ARG A 436 32.10 -30.68 -34.54
CA ARG A 436 32.86 -30.18 -33.39
C ARG A 436 32.70 -28.66 -33.25
N ILE A 437 31.88 -28.20 -32.30
CA ILE A 437 31.78 -26.78 -31.92
C ILE A 437 32.77 -26.53 -30.79
N GLY A 438 34.02 -26.25 -31.15
CA GLY A 438 35.03 -25.74 -30.22
C GLY A 438 35.68 -24.49 -30.79
N GLU A 439 35.71 -23.40 -30.05
CA GLU A 439 36.59 -22.26 -30.36
C GLU A 439 38.04 -22.75 -30.39
N ASP A 440 38.76 -22.44 -31.48
CA ASP A 440 40.18 -22.70 -31.68
C ASP A 440 41.03 -22.03 -30.57
N GLN A 441 41.21 -22.72 -29.44
CA GLN A 441 42.31 -22.48 -28.51
C GLN A 441 43.42 -23.49 -28.82
N ASN A 442 44.40 -23.07 -29.62
CA ASN A 442 45.64 -23.80 -29.85
C ASN A 442 46.39 -23.97 -28.52
N ILE A 443 46.30 -25.17 -27.93
CA ILE A 443 47.15 -25.58 -26.81
C ILE A 443 48.29 -26.42 -27.38
N ASP A 444 49.47 -25.81 -27.45
CA ASP A 444 50.72 -26.44 -27.86
C ASP A 444 51.25 -27.32 -26.72
N PHE A 445 51.36 -28.63 -26.93
CA PHE A 445 51.95 -29.58 -25.99
C PHE A 445 53.47 -29.68 -26.25
N GLN A 446 54.28 -29.11 -25.35
CA GLN A 446 55.68 -29.53 -25.20
C GLN A 446 55.81 -30.44 -23.98
N GLY A 447 56.26 -31.67 -24.23
CA GLY A 447 56.35 -32.74 -23.22
C GLY A 447 57.52 -32.60 -22.24
N ASN A 448 57.30 -33.15 -21.04
CA ASN A 448 57.97 -34.37 -20.56
C ASN A 448 57.17 -34.98 -19.40
#